data_AF-A0AAU4ZK07-F1
#
_entry.id   AF-A0AAU4ZK07-F1
#
_cell.length_a   1.000
_cell.length_b   1.000
_cell.length_c   1.000
_cell.angle_alpha   90.00
_cell.angle_beta   90.00
_cell.angle_gamma   90.00
#
_symmetry.space_group_name_H-M   'P 1'
#
loop_
_entity.id
_entity.type
_entity.pdbx_description
1 polymer ?
#
loop_
_entity_poly.entity_id
_entity_poly.type
_entity_poly.pdbx_seq_one_letter_code
_entity_poly.pdbx_strand_id
1 'polypeptide(L)'
;MTLLSTTTFFTTAAYAAEAPVGLGTGISYAVLAGSTVTNTVTPTVLNGDLGLSPGSSVTNFPPGLVFGAQNVANGPALTAKNDLGIAYNDAAGRTPTGDVTGVDLGGQTFTTGVYNSTSSMALTGTVTLDGEGNSGAVFIFQAASTLITSSASSVRLVNGAQACNVFWQVGSSATIGTFSNFKGSILASESITVQNGTEIQGRALARTSAVTLDNNAITVPSCVGAPGPTGPTGPTGPTGGTGPTGGTGPTGPTGGTGPTGGTGPTGPTGGTGPTGGTGPTGPTGSTGPTGPTGSTGPTGPTGSAGGGKGDHGGGKGDHGGGKGDHGGKDKDKGKGDHGGKDKGKGKGDHGGKDKDKGKGKGKGKGDHGGKDKGKGKGKGKGDHGG
;
A
#
# COMPACT_ATOMS: atom_id res chain seq x y z
N MET A 1 -28.83 25.14 46.62
CA MET A 1 -29.04 23.85 45.94
C MET A 1 -27.90 23.70 44.94
N THR A 2 -26.78 23.17 45.40
CA THR A 2 -25.55 23.02 44.60
C THR A 2 -25.71 21.73 43.81
N LEU A 3 -25.85 21.81 42.49
CA LEU A 3 -25.86 20.61 41.64
C LEU A 3 -24.46 19.98 41.67
N LEU A 4 -24.32 18.84 42.35
CA LEU A 4 -23.18 17.96 42.11
C LEU A 4 -23.33 17.36 40.72
N SER A 5 -22.45 17.76 39.80
CA SER A 5 -22.26 17.10 38.52
C SER A 5 -21.61 15.74 38.79
N THR A 6 -22.39 14.66 38.65
CA THR A 6 -21.90 13.30 38.71
C THR A 6 -21.08 13.03 37.45
N THR A 7 -19.76 13.16 37.56
CA THR A 7 -18.82 12.67 36.55
C THR A 7 -18.74 11.15 36.68
N THR A 8 -19.41 10.44 35.78
CA THR A 8 -19.32 8.98 35.69
C THR A 8 -17.96 8.62 35.07
N PHE A 9 -17.04 8.10 35.87
CA PHE A 9 -15.80 7.51 35.37
C PHE A 9 -16.11 6.11 34.85
N PHE A 10 -16.04 5.91 33.53
CA PHE A 10 -15.95 4.59 32.96
C PHE A 10 -14.52 4.08 33.18
N THR A 11 -14.37 3.03 33.97
CA THR A 11 -13.10 2.29 34.04
C THR A 11 -12.86 1.64 32.68
N THR A 12 -11.86 2.09 31.96
CA THR A 12 -11.46 1.51 30.68
C THR A 12 -10.89 0.11 30.92
N ALA A 13 -11.54 -0.91 30.36
CA ALA A 13 -10.87 -2.19 30.19
C ALA A 13 -9.64 -1.97 29.31
N ALA A 14 -8.49 -2.53 29.68
CA ALA A 14 -7.28 -2.49 28.89
C ALA A 14 -7.50 -3.31 27.60
N TYR A 15 -8.01 -2.66 26.56
CA TYR A 15 -8.03 -3.22 25.21
C TYR A 15 -6.59 -3.24 24.68
N ALA A 16 -6.24 -4.30 23.96
CA ALA A 16 -4.99 -4.34 23.20
C ALA A 16 -4.97 -3.15 22.23
N ALA A 17 -3.82 -2.47 22.08
CA ALA A 17 -3.70 -1.31 21.23
C ALA A 17 -4.13 -1.65 19.78
N GLU A 18 -5.05 -0.88 19.23
CA GLU A 18 -5.54 -1.05 17.86
C GLU A 18 -4.41 -0.81 16.86
N ALA A 19 -4.18 -1.75 15.94
CA ALA A 19 -3.11 -1.61 14.95
C ALA A 19 -3.47 -0.53 13.90
N PRO A 20 -2.52 0.31 13.44
CA PRO A 20 -2.79 1.24 12.34
C PRO A 20 -3.25 0.53 11.06
N VAL A 21 -4.05 1.21 10.25
CA VAL A 21 -4.46 0.69 8.93
C VAL A 21 -3.27 0.75 7.97
N GLY A 22 -2.91 -0.39 7.39
CA GLY A 22 -1.76 -0.51 6.48
C GLY A 22 -2.04 0.10 5.10
N LEU A 23 -1.53 1.30 4.83
CA LEU A 23 -1.71 1.99 3.54
C LEU A 23 -0.84 1.45 2.40
N GLY A 24 0.11 0.56 2.68
CA GLY A 24 1.06 0.03 1.70
C GLY A 24 1.79 1.14 0.94
N THR A 25 1.88 0.99 -0.38
CA THR A 25 2.47 2.01 -1.28
C THR A 25 1.64 3.30 -1.35
N GLY A 26 0.38 3.28 -0.90
CA GLY A 26 -0.45 4.48 -0.78
C GLY A 26 0.03 5.47 0.30
N ILE A 27 0.98 5.09 1.15
CA ILE A 27 1.45 5.90 2.28
C ILE A 27 2.10 7.23 1.86
N SER A 28 2.73 7.30 0.69
CA SER A 28 3.40 8.52 0.19
C SER A 28 2.46 9.50 -0.52
N TYR A 29 1.24 9.07 -0.84
CA TYR A 29 0.30 9.88 -1.62
C TYR A 29 -0.47 10.85 -0.73
N ALA A 30 -0.37 12.14 -1.05
CA ALA A 30 -1.27 13.17 -0.52
C ALA A 30 -2.66 13.00 -1.14
N VAL A 31 -2.70 12.70 -2.44
CA VAL A 31 -3.91 12.52 -3.23
C VAL A 31 -3.79 11.26 -4.08
N LEU A 32 -4.80 10.40 -4.05
CA LEU A 32 -4.92 9.24 -4.93
C LEU A 32 -6.37 9.08 -5.37
N ALA A 33 -6.63 9.09 -6.68
CA ALA A 33 -7.98 9.04 -7.24
C ALA A 33 -8.17 7.88 -8.25
N GLY A 34 -9.42 7.54 -8.54
CA GLY A 34 -9.79 6.49 -9.49
C GLY A 34 -10.02 7.02 -10.92
N SER A 35 -10.82 8.08 -11.04
CA SER A 35 -11.27 8.59 -12.35
C SER A 35 -10.57 9.89 -12.77
N THR A 36 -10.60 10.93 -11.94
CA THR A 36 -9.97 12.23 -12.22
C THR A 36 -9.41 12.87 -10.95
N VAL A 37 -8.41 13.74 -11.12
CA VAL A 37 -8.02 14.73 -10.11
C VAL A 37 -8.22 16.12 -10.69
N THR A 38 -9.03 16.95 -10.05
CA THR A 38 -9.33 18.30 -10.53
C THR A 38 -8.99 19.31 -9.45
N ASN A 39 -8.05 20.20 -9.75
CA ASN A 39 -7.88 21.44 -8.99
C ASN A 39 -8.71 22.56 -9.67
N THR A 40 -9.25 23.50 -8.91
CA THR A 40 -9.83 24.73 -9.47
C THR A 40 -8.70 25.70 -9.89
N VAL A 41 -9.04 26.95 -10.24
CA VAL A 41 -8.08 27.94 -10.77
C VAL A 41 -7.15 28.54 -9.71
N THR A 42 -7.36 28.24 -8.43
CA THR A 42 -6.53 28.70 -7.31
C THR A 42 -5.46 27.65 -6.98
N PRO A 43 -4.27 28.05 -6.48
CA PRO A 43 -3.16 27.12 -6.30
C PRO A 43 -3.41 26.22 -5.08
N THR A 44 -3.72 24.94 -5.33
CA THR A 44 -3.61 23.89 -4.32
C THR A 44 -2.16 23.43 -4.19
N VAL A 45 -1.71 23.16 -2.97
CA VAL A 45 -0.38 22.62 -2.65
C VAL A 45 -0.51 21.21 -2.08
N LEU A 46 0.15 20.26 -2.72
CA LEU A 46 0.26 18.88 -2.24
C LEU A 46 1.69 18.61 -1.77
N ASN A 47 1.88 18.31 -0.49
CA ASN A 47 3.14 17.86 0.10
C ASN A 47 3.10 16.33 0.23
N GLY A 48 3.45 15.66 -0.85
CA GLY A 48 3.32 14.22 -1.06
C GLY A 48 2.98 13.91 -2.52
N ASP A 49 2.91 12.63 -2.85
CA ASP A 49 2.65 12.19 -4.22
C ASP A 49 1.20 12.47 -4.64
N LEU A 50 1.00 12.71 -5.94
CA LEU A 50 -0.31 12.72 -6.59
C LEU A 50 -0.42 11.46 -7.43
N GLY A 51 -1.52 10.73 -7.26
CA GLY A 51 -1.78 9.47 -7.95
C GLY A 51 -3.14 9.46 -8.64
N LEU A 52 -3.18 8.87 -9.84
CA LEU A 52 -4.42 8.61 -10.55
C LEU A 52 -4.33 7.31 -11.34
N SER A 53 -5.23 6.36 -11.06
CA SER A 53 -5.37 5.12 -11.81
C SER A 53 -6.74 4.48 -11.51
N PRO A 54 -7.43 3.87 -12.51
CA PRO A 54 -7.02 3.73 -13.91
C PRO A 54 -7.22 5.00 -14.75
N GLY A 55 -7.81 6.05 -14.18
CA GLY A 55 -7.98 7.34 -14.87
C GLY A 55 -6.66 7.97 -15.33
N SER A 56 -6.77 8.95 -16.23
CA SER A 56 -5.62 9.64 -16.81
C SER A 56 -5.74 11.17 -16.82
N SER A 57 -6.85 11.72 -16.32
CA SER A 57 -7.10 13.17 -16.34
C SER A 57 -6.77 13.81 -14.99
N VAL A 58 -5.67 14.57 -14.97
CA VAL A 58 -5.31 15.49 -13.89
C VAL A 58 -5.37 16.90 -14.44
N THR A 59 -6.21 17.76 -13.86
CA THR A 59 -6.47 19.11 -14.36
C THR A 59 -5.98 20.17 -13.36
N ASN A 60 -5.40 21.26 -13.88
CA ASN A 60 -4.94 22.44 -13.12
C ASN A 60 -3.79 22.19 -12.13
N PHE A 61 -2.83 21.36 -12.53
CA PHE A 61 -1.50 21.23 -11.92
C PHE A 61 -0.43 21.43 -13.01
N PRO A 62 -0.08 22.69 -13.40
CA PRO A 62 -0.33 23.98 -12.73
C PRO A 62 -1.73 24.61 -12.95
N PRO A 63 -2.20 25.56 -12.10
CA PRO A 63 -1.47 26.29 -11.05
C PRO A 63 -1.27 25.54 -9.73
N GLY A 64 -1.92 24.39 -9.53
CA GLY A 64 -1.64 23.54 -8.39
C GLY A 64 -0.19 23.04 -8.41
N LEU A 65 0.38 22.85 -7.23
CA LEU A 65 1.76 22.40 -7.02
C LEU A 65 1.78 21.03 -6.35
N VAL A 66 2.68 20.17 -6.79
CA VAL A 66 2.92 18.85 -6.19
C VAL A 66 4.39 18.76 -5.78
N PHE A 67 4.62 18.68 -4.48
CA PHE A 67 5.92 18.42 -3.86
C PHE A 67 6.06 16.92 -3.59
N GLY A 68 6.12 16.16 -4.68
CA GLY A 68 6.16 14.71 -4.72
C GLY A 68 6.12 14.21 -6.17
N ALA A 69 6.03 12.90 -6.36
CA ALA A 69 5.84 12.32 -7.68
C ALA A 69 4.40 12.49 -8.18
N GLN A 70 4.24 12.78 -9.46
CA GLN A 70 2.95 12.67 -10.14
C GLN A 70 2.89 11.34 -10.91
N ASN A 71 2.08 10.42 -10.41
CA ASN A 71 1.91 9.07 -10.95
C ASN A 71 0.52 8.94 -11.58
N VAL A 72 0.44 9.01 -12.90
CA VAL A 72 -0.84 9.01 -13.64
C VAL A 72 -0.85 7.85 -14.63
N ALA A 73 -1.87 7.00 -14.55
CA ALA A 73 -2.09 5.84 -15.43
C ALA A 73 -0.85 4.93 -15.58
N ASN A 74 -0.07 4.77 -14.50
CA ASN A 74 1.19 4.03 -14.48
C ASN A 74 1.22 2.95 -13.38
N GLY A 75 2.27 2.13 -13.39
CA GLY A 75 2.45 1.03 -12.44
C GLY A 75 2.38 1.44 -10.96
N PRO A 76 3.15 2.45 -10.50
CA PRO A 76 3.09 2.94 -9.12
C PRO A 76 1.69 3.36 -8.69
N ALA A 77 0.98 4.13 -9.52
CA ALA A 77 -0.40 4.52 -9.22
C ALA A 77 -1.30 3.30 -9.10
N LEU A 78 -1.23 2.34 -10.04
CA LEU A 78 -2.02 1.12 -9.99
C LEU A 78 -1.76 0.30 -8.73
N THR A 79 -0.50 0.13 -8.32
CA THR A 79 -0.16 -0.57 -7.07
C THR A 79 -0.73 0.15 -5.86
N ALA A 80 -0.59 1.48 -5.78
CA ALA A 80 -1.15 2.27 -4.69
C ALA A 80 -2.69 2.18 -4.64
N LYS A 81 -3.38 2.05 -5.79
CA LYS A 81 -4.82 1.82 -5.85
C LYS A 81 -5.24 0.47 -5.28
N ASN A 82 -4.47 -0.59 -5.56
CA ASN A 82 -4.72 -1.91 -5.03
C ASN A 82 -4.53 -1.92 -3.51
N ASP A 83 -3.44 -1.32 -3.03
CA ASP A 83 -3.16 -1.18 -1.59
C ASP A 83 -4.24 -0.34 -0.89
N LEU A 84 -4.73 0.73 -1.52
CA LEU A 84 -5.86 1.51 -1.02
C LEU A 84 -7.13 0.65 -0.89
N GLY A 85 -7.38 -0.27 -1.82
CA GLY A 85 -8.49 -1.22 -1.73
C GLY A 85 -8.37 -2.14 -0.50
N ILE A 86 -7.17 -2.64 -0.23
CA ILE A 86 -6.86 -3.46 0.95
C ILE A 86 -7.05 -2.64 2.23
N ALA A 87 -6.45 -1.45 2.30
CA ALA A 87 -6.54 -0.55 3.45
C ALA A 87 -7.99 -0.15 3.77
N TYR A 88 -8.79 0.15 2.74
CA TYR A 88 -10.20 0.45 2.91
C TYR A 88 -10.98 -0.74 3.49
N ASN A 89 -10.76 -1.94 2.96
CA ASN A 89 -11.46 -3.13 3.42
C ASN A 89 -11.00 -3.54 4.84
N ASP A 90 -9.71 -3.34 5.18
CA ASP A 90 -9.20 -3.49 6.54
C ASP A 90 -9.92 -2.53 7.50
N ALA A 91 -9.90 -1.24 7.19
CA ALA A 91 -10.56 -0.22 8.00
C ALA A 91 -12.07 -0.47 8.17
N ALA A 92 -12.77 -0.86 7.10
CA ALA A 92 -14.21 -1.17 7.13
C ALA A 92 -14.52 -2.46 7.90
N GLY A 93 -13.57 -3.41 7.95
CA GLY A 93 -13.72 -4.71 8.61
C GLY A 93 -13.34 -4.70 10.09
N ARG A 94 -12.75 -3.62 10.61
CA ARG A 94 -12.42 -3.51 12.05
C ARG A 94 -13.69 -3.58 12.90
N THR A 95 -13.61 -4.26 14.03
CA THR A 95 -14.75 -4.38 14.95
C THR A 95 -14.96 -3.06 15.69
N PRO A 96 -16.15 -2.44 15.64
CA PRO A 96 -16.40 -1.18 16.31
C PRO A 96 -16.28 -1.29 17.84
N THR A 97 -15.65 -0.31 18.46
CA THR A 97 -15.61 -0.09 19.92
C THR A 97 -16.60 0.98 20.37
N GLY A 98 -17.18 1.75 19.44
CA GLY A 98 -18.23 2.72 19.69
C GLY A 98 -19.14 2.93 18.49
N ASP A 99 -20.38 3.36 18.74
CA ASP A 99 -21.37 3.73 17.72
C ASP A 99 -21.63 5.24 17.80
N VAL A 100 -21.50 5.91 16.66
CA VAL A 100 -21.74 7.35 16.48
C VAL A 100 -22.83 7.60 15.43
N THR A 101 -23.68 6.61 15.15
CA THR A 101 -24.81 6.73 14.22
C THR A 101 -25.71 7.90 14.63
N GLY A 102 -25.89 8.86 13.70
CA GLY A 102 -26.74 10.04 13.92
C GLY A 102 -26.14 11.10 14.86
N VAL A 103 -24.90 10.91 15.32
CA VAL A 103 -24.18 11.87 16.15
C VAL A 103 -23.40 12.82 15.25
N ASP A 104 -23.52 14.12 15.50
CA ASP A 104 -22.55 15.09 15.00
C ASP A 104 -21.26 14.96 15.83
N LEU A 105 -20.13 14.73 15.16
CA LEU A 105 -18.83 14.58 15.82
C LEU A 105 -18.34 15.90 16.45
N GLY A 106 -18.96 17.02 16.05
CA GLY A 106 -18.74 18.34 16.61
C GLY A 106 -18.92 18.42 18.13
N GLY A 107 -17.92 18.97 18.82
CA GLY A 107 -17.91 19.12 20.28
C GLY A 107 -17.54 17.86 21.05
N GLN A 108 -17.41 16.72 20.36
CA GLN A 108 -17.08 15.45 21.00
C GLN A 108 -15.58 15.27 21.21
N THR A 109 -15.25 14.46 22.21
CA THR A 109 -13.89 13.95 22.44
C THR A 109 -13.90 12.44 22.33
N PHE A 110 -13.06 11.90 21.45
CA PHE A 110 -12.88 10.47 21.26
C PHE A 110 -11.48 10.07 21.72
N THR A 111 -11.40 8.93 22.40
CA THR A 111 -10.13 8.26 22.71
C THR A 111 -9.80 7.26 21.60
N THR A 112 -8.74 6.47 21.78
CA THR A 112 -8.37 5.46 20.78
C THR A 112 -9.51 4.45 20.57
N GLY A 113 -9.76 4.07 19.32
CA GLY A 113 -10.80 3.09 19.01
C GLY A 113 -11.33 3.14 17.58
N VAL A 114 -12.36 2.33 17.35
CA VAL A 114 -13.08 2.17 16.08
C VAL A 114 -14.52 2.63 16.28
N TYR A 115 -14.92 3.67 15.55
CA TYR A 115 -16.22 4.32 15.70
C TYR A 115 -17.04 4.14 14.43
N ASN A 116 -18.16 3.42 14.54
CA ASN A 116 -19.03 3.14 13.41
C ASN A 116 -20.22 4.10 13.36
N SER A 117 -20.61 4.49 12.14
CA SER A 117 -21.91 5.08 11.84
C SER A 117 -22.57 4.28 10.72
N THR A 118 -23.76 3.77 10.99
CA THR A 118 -24.58 3.08 9.97
C THR A 118 -25.22 4.04 8.96
N SER A 119 -25.04 5.34 9.15
CA SER A 119 -25.50 6.42 8.26
C SER A 119 -24.34 7.38 7.94
N SER A 120 -24.65 8.53 7.33
CA SER A 120 -23.67 9.59 7.11
C SER A 120 -23.09 10.13 8.42
N MET A 121 -21.78 10.41 8.45
CA MET A 121 -21.15 11.16 9.53
C MET A 121 -21.13 12.65 9.20
N ALA A 122 -21.49 13.46 10.19
CA ALA A 122 -21.39 14.91 10.15
C ALA A 122 -20.33 15.40 11.15
N LEU A 123 -19.66 16.49 10.82
CA LEU A 123 -18.75 17.18 11.73
C LEU A 123 -18.95 18.69 11.63
N THR A 124 -19.57 19.25 12.66
CA THR A 124 -19.78 20.70 12.80
C THR A 124 -18.89 21.26 13.91
N GLY A 125 -18.06 22.26 13.60
CA GLY A 125 -17.12 22.81 14.58
C GLY A 125 -15.93 21.87 14.82
N THR A 126 -15.59 21.56 16.07
CA THR A 126 -14.35 20.82 16.41
C THR A 126 -14.65 19.46 17.02
N VAL A 127 -14.08 18.39 16.47
CA VAL A 127 -13.92 17.11 17.17
C VAL A 127 -12.53 17.04 17.79
N THR A 128 -12.42 16.51 19.02
CA THR A 128 -11.13 16.27 19.67
C THR A 128 -10.80 14.78 19.69
N LEU A 129 -9.60 14.42 19.27
CA LEU A 129 -9.05 13.07 19.38
C LEU A 129 -7.95 13.08 20.44
N ASP A 130 -8.18 12.35 21.52
CA ASP A 130 -7.31 12.29 22.69
C ASP A 130 -6.51 10.99 22.68
N GLY A 131 -5.19 11.10 22.56
CA GLY A 131 -4.29 9.95 22.58
C GLY A 131 -4.05 9.38 23.98
N GLU A 132 -4.55 10.02 25.03
CA GLU A 132 -4.41 9.60 26.43
C GLU A 132 -2.94 9.40 26.86
N GLY A 133 -2.04 10.22 26.30
CA GLY A 133 -0.60 10.13 26.50
C GLY A 133 0.11 9.10 25.63
N ASN A 134 -0.62 8.36 24.79
CA ASN A 134 -0.08 7.34 23.90
C ASN A 134 0.11 7.88 22.47
N SER A 135 1.37 7.98 22.03
CA SER A 135 1.71 8.38 20.67
C SER A 135 1.31 7.33 19.60
N GLY A 136 1.09 6.08 20.01
CA GLY A 136 0.58 5.01 19.16
C GLY A 136 -0.95 4.91 19.11
N ALA A 137 -1.70 5.86 19.70
CA ALA A 137 -3.16 5.84 19.66
C ALA A 137 -3.69 5.86 18.23
N VAL A 138 -4.64 4.97 17.93
CA VAL A 138 -5.26 4.79 16.61
C VAL A 138 -6.75 5.12 16.69
N PHE A 139 -7.23 5.84 15.67
CA PHE A 139 -8.62 6.27 15.54
C PHE A 139 -9.12 5.87 14.17
N ILE A 140 -10.16 5.05 14.12
CA ILE A 140 -10.78 4.60 12.86
C ILE A 140 -12.25 4.99 12.90
N PHE A 141 -12.69 5.82 11.97
CA PHE A 141 -14.08 6.19 11.79
C PHE A 141 -14.64 5.48 10.56
N GLN A 142 -15.70 4.70 10.73
CA GLN A 142 -16.36 3.91 9.68
C GLN A 142 -17.73 4.51 9.37
N ALA A 143 -17.83 5.30 8.30
CA ALA A 143 -19.10 5.84 7.83
C ALA A 143 -19.68 4.93 6.76
N ALA A 144 -20.88 4.38 6.97
CA ALA A 144 -21.55 3.53 5.98
C ALA A 144 -21.94 4.29 4.71
N SER A 145 -22.11 5.61 4.79
CA SER A 145 -22.45 6.48 3.66
C SER A 145 -21.42 7.61 3.51
N THR A 146 -21.83 8.87 3.64
CA THR A 146 -20.97 10.04 3.43
C THR A 146 -20.27 10.50 4.70
N LEU A 147 -19.17 11.22 4.54
CA LEU A 147 -18.58 12.10 5.55
C LEU A 147 -18.74 13.55 5.08
N ILE A 148 -19.39 14.40 5.87
CA ILE A 148 -19.61 15.80 5.52
C ILE A 148 -19.19 16.68 6.69
N THR A 149 -18.27 17.61 6.45
CA THR A 149 -17.88 18.60 7.47
C THR A 149 -18.42 19.99 7.14
N SER A 150 -18.75 20.78 8.17
CA SER A 150 -19.13 22.18 8.00
C SER A 150 -17.94 23.03 7.56
N SER A 151 -18.20 24.26 7.12
CA SER A 151 -17.16 25.28 7.01
C SER A 151 -16.47 25.52 8.35
N ALA A 152 -15.18 25.86 8.31
CA ALA A 152 -14.33 26.13 9.48
C ALA A 152 -14.32 25.00 10.52
N SER A 153 -14.53 23.77 10.08
CA SER A 153 -14.51 22.60 10.94
C SER A 153 -13.07 22.17 11.28
N SER A 154 -12.87 21.49 12.40
CA SER A 154 -11.53 21.10 12.85
C SER A 154 -11.51 19.69 13.46
N VAL A 155 -10.44 18.95 13.15
CA VAL A 155 -10.05 17.75 13.90
C VAL A 155 -8.85 18.12 14.77
N ARG A 156 -9.06 18.19 16.08
CA ARG A 156 -8.04 18.60 17.06
C ARG A 156 -7.41 17.37 17.68
N LEU A 157 -6.09 17.26 17.60
CA LEU A 157 -5.33 16.17 18.21
C LEU A 157 -4.73 16.63 19.54
N VAL A 158 -4.86 15.83 20.60
CA VAL A 158 -4.30 16.13 21.93
C VAL A 158 -3.65 14.92 22.55
N ASN A 159 -2.80 15.16 23.57
CA ASN A 159 -2.21 14.14 24.44
C ASN A 159 -1.62 12.94 23.68
N GLY A 160 -0.80 13.21 22.66
CA GLY A 160 -0.11 12.17 21.89
C GLY A 160 -0.86 11.67 20.65
N ALA A 161 -2.13 12.02 20.42
CA ALA A 161 -2.80 11.67 19.17
C ALA A 161 -2.04 12.21 17.94
N GLN A 162 -1.90 11.39 16.90
CA GLN A 162 -1.14 11.73 15.70
C GLN A 162 -1.98 11.56 14.43
N ALA A 163 -1.90 12.51 13.51
CA ALA A 163 -2.69 12.51 12.28
C ALA A 163 -2.43 11.28 11.38
N CYS A 164 -1.23 10.71 11.44
CA CYS A 164 -0.89 9.51 10.69
C CYS A 164 -1.65 8.25 11.16
N ASN A 165 -2.20 8.25 12.38
CA ASN A 165 -2.96 7.15 12.98
C ASN A 165 -4.47 7.42 13.01
N VAL A 166 -4.95 8.42 12.26
CA VAL A 166 -6.37 8.74 12.12
C VAL A 166 -6.83 8.32 10.73
N PHE A 167 -7.86 7.48 10.67
CA PHE A 167 -8.39 6.91 9.43
C PHE A 167 -9.90 7.14 9.33
N TRP A 168 -10.35 7.63 8.19
CA TRP A 168 -11.75 7.88 7.89
C TRP A 168 -12.16 6.99 6.73
N GLN A 169 -12.74 5.83 7.03
CA GLN A 169 -13.33 4.96 6.02
C GLN A 169 -14.73 5.48 5.69
N VAL A 170 -14.98 5.77 4.41
CA VAL A 170 -16.23 6.40 3.95
C VAL A 170 -16.88 5.55 2.86
N GLY A 171 -18.08 5.03 3.15
CA GLY A 171 -18.84 4.09 2.34
C GLY A 171 -19.22 4.60 0.96
N SER A 172 -19.35 5.92 0.81
CA SER A 172 -19.57 6.60 -0.48
C SER A 172 -18.55 7.70 -0.70
N SER A 173 -18.94 8.96 -0.51
CA SER A 173 -18.13 10.15 -0.81
C SER A 173 -17.91 11.02 0.41
N ALA A 174 -16.76 11.71 0.45
CA ALA A 174 -16.43 12.66 1.51
C ALA A 174 -16.43 14.10 0.98
N THR A 175 -16.98 15.02 1.76
CA THR A 175 -16.96 16.46 1.48
C THR A 175 -16.39 17.19 2.69
N ILE A 176 -15.23 17.80 2.54
CA ILE A 176 -14.60 18.61 3.58
C ILE A 176 -14.93 20.08 3.32
N GLY A 177 -15.64 20.70 4.27
CA GLY A 177 -16.12 22.08 4.17
C GLY A 177 -15.00 23.11 4.11
N THR A 178 -15.30 24.29 3.56
CA THR A 178 -14.31 25.36 3.35
C THR A 178 -13.56 25.75 4.62
N PHE A 179 -12.30 26.16 4.46
CA PHE A 179 -11.45 26.67 5.54
C PHE A 179 -11.33 25.74 6.75
N SER A 180 -11.48 24.43 6.55
CA SER A 180 -11.38 23.45 7.63
C SER A 180 -9.92 23.08 7.91
N ASN A 181 -9.62 22.66 9.15
CA ASN A 181 -8.36 22.05 9.53
C ASN A 181 -8.60 20.55 9.83
N PHE A 182 -8.42 19.71 8.82
CA PHE A 182 -8.75 18.30 8.90
C PHE A 182 -7.50 17.44 9.14
N LYS A 183 -7.64 16.35 9.89
CA LYS A 183 -6.54 15.43 10.23
C LYS A 183 -6.90 14.01 9.85
N GLY A 184 -5.93 13.26 9.33
CA GLY A 184 -6.09 11.83 9.04
C GLY A 184 -6.22 11.48 7.56
N SER A 185 -6.18 10.18 7.28
CA SER A 185 -6.29 9.64 5.93
C SER A 185 -7.74 9.32 5.62
N ILE A 186 -8.31 10.00 4.61
CA ILE A 186 -9.65 9.74 4.10
C ILE A 186 -9.58 8.61 3.08
N LEU A 187 -10.26 7.50 3.35
CA LEU A 187 -10.39 6.32 2.50
C LEU A 187 -11.84 6.27 1.98
N ALA A 188 -12.12 6.98 0.90
CA ALA A 188 -13.47 7.04 0.34
C ALA A 188 -13.68 5.97 -0.74
N SER A 189 -14.85 5.33 -0.73
CA SER A 189 -15.24 4.35 -1.75
C SER A 189 -15.38 5.00 -3.13
N GLU A 190 -15.99 6.19 -3.18
CA GLU A 190 -16.27 6.92 -4.39
C GLU A 190 -15.38 8.17 -4.50
N SER A 191 -15.91 9.35 -4.17
CA SER A 191 -15.26 10.63 -4.45
C SER A 191 -14.88 11.39 -3.18
N ILE A 192 -13.93 12.31 -3.31
CA ILE A 192 -13.56 13.25 -2.25
C ILE A 192 -13.61 14.66 -2.83
N THR A 193 -14.33 15.55 -2.16
CA THR A 193 -14.33 16.99 -2.45
C THR A 193 -13.72 17.72 -1.27
N VAL A 194 -12.62 18.42 -1.50
CA VAL A 194 -11.99 19.30 -0.53
C VAL A 194 -12.29 20.74 -0.97
N GLN A 195 -13.11 21.44 -0.20
CA GLN A 195 -13.56 22.78 -0.59
C GLN A 195 -12.50 23.85 -0.27
N ASN A 196 -12.70 25.04 -0.85
CA ASN A 196 -11.82 26.20 -0.78
C ASN A 196 -11.11 26.40 0.57
N GLY A 197 -9.79 26.55 0.54
CA GLY A 197 -9.00 27.01 1.68
C GLY A 197 -8.82 26.00 2.81
N THR A 198 -9.26 24.75 2.61
CA THR A 198 -9.07 23.67 3.59
C THR A 198 -7.62 23.21 3.65
N GLU A 199 -7.16 22.98 4.88
CA GLU A 199 -5.88 22.33 5.18
C GLU A 199 -6.13 20.89 5.68
N ILE A 200 -5.43 19.93 5.08
CA ILE A 200 -5.45 18.53 5.51
C ILE A 200 -4.03 18.13 5.91
N GLN A 201 -3.84 17.77 7.17
CA GLN A 201 -2.66 17.00 7.59
C GLN A 201 -3.05 15.53 7.57
N GLY A 202 -2.83 14.88 6.43
CA GLY A 202 -3.54 13.67 6.10
C GLY A 202 -3.42 13.31 4.63
N ARG A 203 -4.43 12.59 4.14
CA ARG A 203 -4.48 12.09 2.75
C ARG A 203 -5.92 12.12 2.23
N ALA A 204 -6.09 12.37 0.94
CA ALA A 204 -7.36 12.24 0.23
C ALA A 204 -7.27 11.07 -0.77
N LEU A 205 -7.73 9.88 -0.34
CA LEU A 205 -7.59 8.64 -1.09
C LEU A 205 -8.97 8.12 -1.53
N ALA A 206 -9.37 8.47 -2.76
CA ALA A 206 -10.63 8.07 -3.37
C ALA A 206 -10.44 6.79 -4.19
N ARG A 207 -11.20 5.72 -3.90
CA ARG A 207 -11.01 4.40 -4.53
C ARG A 207 -11.45 4.34 -5.98
N THR A 208 -12.66 4.77 -6.30
CA THR A 208 -13.23 4.54 -7.65
C THR A 208 -13.41 5.81 -8.46
N SER A 209 -13.71 6.93 -7.80
CA SER A 209 -14.11 8.17 -8.47
C SER A 209 -13.06 9.27 -8.32
N ALA A 210 -13.50 10.53 -8.30
CA ALA A 210 -12.65 11.69 -8.43
C ALA A 210 -12.18 12.24 -7.08
N VAL A 211 -11.07 13.00 -7.11
CA VAL A 211 -10.72 13.96 -6.07
C VAL A 211 -10.82 15.37 -6.66
N THR A 212 -11.60 16.24 -6.02
CA THR A 212 -11.76 17.66 -6.40
C THR A 212 -11.19 18.56 -5.30
N LEU A 213 -10.37 19.53 -5.70
CA LEU A 213 -9.58 20.40 -4.83
C LEU A 213 -9.77 21.86 -5.23
N ASP A 214 -9.73 22.77 -4.27
CA ASP A 214 -9.84 24.21 -4.45
C ASP A 214 -9.00 24.94 -3.39
N ASN A 215 -7.90 25.60 -3.80
CA ASN A 215 -7.01 26.35 -2.90
C ASN A 215 -6.65 25.59 -1.61
N ASN A 216 -6.27 24.32 -1.70
CA ASN A 216 -6.03 23.48 -0.53
C ASN A 216 -4.54 23.34 -0.20
N ALA A 217 -4.26 22.95 1.04
CA ALA A 217 -2.95 22.43 1.42
C ALA A 217 -3.14 21.00 1.97
N ILE A 218 -2.58 19.99 1.31
CA ILE A 218 -2.63 18.60 1.78
C ILE A 218 -1.22 18.13 2.05
N THR A 219 -0.94 17.77 3.29
CA THR A 219 0.39 17.32 3.73
C THR A 219 0.31 15.92 4.30
N VAL A 220 1.06 15.00 3.69
CA VAL A 220 1.19 13.63 4.19
C VAL A 220 1.77 13.66 5.62
N PRO A 221 1.10 13.07 6.62
CA PRO A 221 1.56 13.12 8.00
C PRO A 221 2.72 12.15 8.24
N SER A 222 3.67 12.55 9.07
CA SER A 222 4.69 11.69 9.67
C SER A 222 4.31 11.37 11.12
N CYS A 223 4.56 10.14 11.57
CA CYS A 223 4.42 9.78 12.99
C CYS A 223 5.76 9.96 13.71
N VAL A 224 5.75 10.53 14.91
CA VAL A 224 6.88 10.47 15.83
C VAL A 224 6.74 9.18 16.66
N GLY A 225 7.69 8.25 16.54
CA GLY A 225 7.81 7.09 17.44
C GLY A 225 7.16 5.76 17.02
N ALA A 226 6.67 5.59 15.79
CA ALA A 226 6.33 4.26 15.27
C ALA A 226 7.59 3.61 14.64
N PRO A 227 7.93 2.34 14.95
CA PRO A 227 8.70 1.54 14.01
C PRO A 227 8.01 1.62 12.64
N GLY A 228 8.79 1.79 11.56
CA GLY A 228 8.22 1.88 10.21
C GLY A 228 7.27 0.71 9.92
N PRO A 229 6.30 0.87 8.99
CA PRO A 229 5.38 -0.20 8.66
C PRO A 229 6.16 -1.48 8.35
N THR A 230 5.78 -2.61 8.96
CA THR A 230 6.25 -3.91 8.52
C THR A 230 5.98 -4.00 7.02
N GLY A 231 7.03 -4.16 6.21
CA GLY A 231 6.88 -4.27 4.76
C GLY A 231 5.90 -5.39 4.38
N PRO A 232 5.24 -5.30 3.21
CA PRO A 232 4.27 -6.32 2.80
C PRO A 232 4.92 -7.71 2.85
N THR A 233 4.20 -8.71 3.35
CA THR A 233 4.58 -10.11 3.18
C THR A 233 4.81 -10.35 1.69
N GLY A 234 6.03 -10.78 1.32
CA GLY A 234 6.37 -11.06 -0.07
C GLY A 234 5.37 -12.05 -0.71
N PRO A 235 5.17 -11.98 -2.03
CA PRO A 235 4.21 -12.86 -2.70
C PRO A 235 4.52 -14.33 -2.42
N THR A 236 3.49 -15.13 -2.16
CA THR A 236 3.61 -16.59 -2.08
C THR A 236 4.30 -17.10 -3.35
N GLY A 237 5.42 -17.82 -3.20
CA GLY A 237 6.15 -18.39 -4.33
C GLY A 237 5.25 -19.29 -5.20
N PRO A 238 5.50 -19.42 -6.51
CA PRO A 238 4.68 -20.23 -7.39
C PRO A 238 4.60 -21.68 -6.89
N THR A 239 3.41 -22.27 -6.93
CA THR A 239 3.21 -23.70 -6.68
C THR A 239 4.14 -24.50 -7.59
N GLY A 240 5.00 -25.34 -7.00
CA GLY A 240 5.92 -26.20 -7.76
C GLY A 240 5.14 -27.06 -8.76
N GLY A 241 5.57 -27.05 -10.03
CA GLY A 241 4.92 -27.81 -11.09
C GLY A 241 4.86 -29.31 -10.78
N THR A 242 3.80 -29.96 -11.26
CA THR A 242 3.59 -31.40 -11.14
C THR A 242 4.78 -32.16 -11.73
N GLY A 243 5.37 -33.10 -10.99
CA GLY A 243 6.47 -33.93 -11.49
C GLY A 243 6.06 -34.78 -12.69
N PRO A 244 6.97 -35.10 -13.63
CA PRO A 244 6.64 -35.88 -14.81
C PRO A 244 6.14 -37.28 -14.45
N THR A 245 5.12 -37.75 -15.16
CA THR A 245 4.62 -39.13 -15.06
C THR A 245 5.74 -40.13 -15.35
N GLY A 246 5.99 -41.07 -14.44
CA GLY A 246 7.00 -42.11 -14.61
C GLY A 246 6.73 -42.95 -15.86
N GLY A 247 7.78 -43.19 -16.68
CA GLY A 247 7.66 -43.96 -17.91
C GLY A 247 7.27 -45.42 -17.68
N THR A 248 6.55 -45.99 -18.64
CA THR A 248 6.11 -47.40 -18.64
C THR A 248 7.30 -48.35 -18.58
N GLY A 249 7.27 -49.31 -17.65
CA GLY A 249 8.33 -50.32 -17.51
C GLY A 249 8.42 -51.24 -18.74
N PRO A 250 9.61 -51.81 -19.05
CA PRO A 250 9.80 -52.65 -20.23
C PRO A 250 9.00 -53.96 -20.15
N THR A 251 8.50 -54.40 -21.30
CA THR A 251 7.80 -55.68 -21.47
C THR A 251 8.72 -56.85 -21.11
N GLY A 252 8.28 -57.72 -20.19
CA GLY A 252 9.02 -58.91 -19.78
C GLY A 252 9.16 -59.94 -20.92
N PRO A 253 10.22 -60.77 -20.92
CA PRO A 253 10.47 -61.72 -22.00
C PRO A 253 9.42 -62.84 -22.05
N THR A 254 9.07 -63.25 -23.27
CA THR A 254 8.13 -64.33 -23.58
C THR A 254 8.61 -65.67 -22.99
N GLY A 255 7.83 -66.26 -22.09
CA GLY A 255 8.09 -67.58 -21.52
C GLY A 255 7.91 -68.71 -22.55
N GLY A 256 8.88 -69.61 -22.64
CA GLY A 256 8.82 -70.83 -23.45
C GLY A 256 7.79 -71.83 -22.93
N THR A 257 7.24 -72.62 -23.84
CA THR A 257 6.17 -73.61 -23.62
C THR A 257 6.63 -74.83 -22.82
N GLY A 258 5.84 -75.21 -21.81
CA GLY A 258 5.98 -76.43 -21.01
C GLY A 258 4.75 -76.67 -20.10
N PRO A 259 4.46 -77.92 -19.70
CA PRO A 259 3.13 -78.54 -19.77
C PRO A 259 2.16 -78.21 -18.62
N THR A 260 0.87 -78.46 -18.90
CA THR A 260 -0.30 -78.33 -18.01
C THR A 260 -0.06 -78.89 -16.59
N GLY A 261 -0.18 -78.02 -15.59
CA GLY A 261 -0.16 -78.33 -14.17
C GLY A 261 -1.13 -77.41 -13.42
N GLY A 262 -1.73 -77.92 -12.34
CA GLY A 262 -2.96 -77.45 -11.70
C GLY A 262 -3.03 -75.97 -11.29
N THR A 263 -4.28 -75.50 -11.19
CA THR A 263 -4.68 -74.17 -10.72
C THR A 263 -4.01 -73.82 -9.39
N GLY A 264 -3.07 -72.88 -9.41
CA GLY A 264 -2.47 -72.28 -8.22
C GLY A 264 -3.38 -71.19 -7.62
N PRO A 265 -3.36 -70.99 -6.29
CA PRO A 265 -4.23 -70.02 -5.61
C PRO A 265 -3.91 -68.56 -5.98
N THR A 266 -4.92 -67.70 -5.93
CA THR A 266 -4.84 -66.24 -6.10
C THR A 266 -3.78 -65.65 -5.17
N GLY A 267 -2.82 -64.89 -5.72
CA GLY A 267 -1.80 -64.19 -4.95
C GLY A 267 -2.36 -63.04 -4.10
N PRO A 268 -1.70 -62.67 -2.98
CA PRO A 268 -2.19 -61.64 -2.06
C PRO A 268 -2.17 -60.24 -2.66
N THR A 269 -3.09 -59.39 -2.22
CA THR A 269 -3.17 -57.95 -2.56
C THR A 269 -1.87 -57.24 -2.22
N GLY A 270 -1.29 -56.51 -3.18
CA GLY A 270 -0.07 -55.72 -2.97
C GLY A 270 -0.28 -54.62 -1.93
N GLY A 271 0.67 -54.46 -1.01
CA GLY A 271 0.62 -53.47 0.06
C GLY A 271 0.65 -52.02 -0.43
N THR A 272 0.02 -51.14 0.33
CA THR A 272 0.00 -49.69 0.11
C THR A 272 1.43 -49.13 0.11
N GLY A 273 1.78 -48.33 -0.91
CA GLY A 273 3.10 -47.69 -0.99
C GLY A 273 3.36 -46.70 0.16
N PRO A 274 4.63 -46.43 0.52
CA PRO A 274 4.98 -45.58 1.65
C PRO A 274 4.53 -44.14 1.44
N THR A 275 4.10 -43.50 2.53
CA THR A 275 3.80 -42.05 2.59
C THR A 275 5.06 -41.25 2.22
N GLY A 276 4.92 -40.30 1.29
CA GLY A 276 6.03 -39.43 0.87
C GLY A 276 6.62 -38.64 2.05
N GLY A 277 7.96 -38.58 2.12
CA GLY A 277 8.68 -37.91 3.19
C GLY A 277 8.39 -36.42 3.31
N THR A 278 8.50 -35.89 4.52
CA THR A 278 8.34 -34.47 4.84
C THR A 278 9.37 -33.62 4.09
N GLY A 279 8.94 -32.51 3.47
CA GLY A 279 9.83 -31.61 2.75
C GLY A 279 10.90 -30.96 3.64
N PRO A 280 12.06 -30.54 3.08
CA PRO A 280 13.16 -29.98 3.86
C PRO A 280 12.77 -28.67 4.56
N THR A 281 13.31 -28.46 5.77
CA THR A 281 13.22 -27.20 6.51
C THR A 281 13.85 -26.07 5.69
N GLY A 282 13.14 -24.93 5.55
CA GLY A 282 13.63 -23.77 4.81
C GLY A 282 14.94 -23.20 5.36
N PRO A 283 15.75 -22.50 4.53
CA PRO A 283 17.04 -21.98 4.95
C PRO A 283 16.91 -20.95 6.08
N THR A 284 17.83 -21.01 7.04
CA THR A 284 17.99 -20.00 8.09
C THR A 284 18.27 -18.63 7.45
N GLY A 285 17.53 -17.60 7.85
CA GLY A 285 17.69 -16.24 7.32
C GLY A 285 19.12 -15.72 7.47
N SER A 286 19.59 -14.96 6.48
CA SER A 286 20.92 -14.36 6.44
C SER A 286 21.18 -13.46 7.65
N THR A 287 22.36 -13.60 8.27
CA THR A 287 22.87 -12.66 9.28
C THR A 287 22.88 -11.23 8.72
N GLY A 288 22.35 -10.27 9.49
CA GLY A 288 22.31 -8.86 9.08
C GLY A 288 23.71 -8.28 8.82
N PRO A 289 23.82 -7.19 8.03
CA PRO A 289 25.11 -6.59 7.69
C PRO A 289 25.87 -6.13 8.95
N THR A 290 27.18 -6.40 8.98
CA THR A 290 28.10 -5.87 9.99
C THR A 290 28.07 -4.35 9.96
N GLY A 291 27.87 -3.72 11.14
CA GLY A 291 27.87 -2.26 11.27
C GLY A 291 29.17 -1.61 10.77
N PRO A 292 29.14 -0.34 10.35
CA PRO A 292 30.32 0.34 9.80
C PRO A 292 31.46 0.36 10.83
N THR A 293 32.68 0.10 10.36
CA THR A 293 33.91 0.23 11.16
C THR A 293 34.06 1.68 11.64
N GLY A 294 34.16 1.87 12.95
CA GLY A 294 34.38 3.18 13.56
C GLY A 294 35.62 3.87 13.00
N SER A 295 35.54 5.19 12.81
CA SER A 295 36.65 6.02 12.34
C SER A 295 37.86 5.89 13.27
N THR A 296 39.05 5.78 12.68
CA THR A 296 40.32 5.79 13.42
C THR A 296 40.47 7.16 14.09
N GLY A 297 40.65 7.19 15.41
CA GLY A 297 40.90 8.41 16.16
C GLY A 297 42.20 9.09 15.75
N PRO A 298 42.33 10.42 15.87
CA PRO A 298 43.52 11.15 15.46
C PRO A 298 44.75 10.74 16.30
N THR A 299 45.90 10.60 15.63
CA THR A 299 47.22 10.36 16.23
C THR A 299 47.57 11.44 17.24
N GLY A 300 47.81 11.06 18.50
CA GLY A 300 48.30 11.97 19.54
C GLY A 300 49.75 12.42 19.29
N PRO A 301 50.15 13.63 19.73
CA PRO A 301 51.46 14.18 19.43
C PRO A 301 52.61 13.45 20.15
N THR A 302 53.72 13.30 19.41
CA THR A 302 55.00 12.71 19.81
C THR A 302 55.61 13.41 21.03
N GLY A 303 55.77 12.69 22.14
CA GLY A 303 56.59 13.12 23.28
C GLY A 303 58.05 12.73 23.09
N SER A 304 58.94 13.73 22.96
CA SER A 304 60.40 13.56 22.98
C SER A 304 60.97 13.98 24.34
N ALA A 305 61.67 13.07 25.02
CA ALA A 305 62.74 13.25 26.02
C ALA A 305 62.82 11.94 26.84
N GLY A 306 63.95 11.27 27.11
CA GLY A 306 65.35 11.67 27.07
C GLY A 306 66.00 11.34 28.43
N GLY A 307 66.76 10.23 28.50
CA GLY A 307 67.74 9.88 29.54
C GLY A 307 67.18 9.43 30.90
N GLY A 308 67.75 8.50 31.65
CA GLY A 308 68.96 7.69 31.47
C GLY A 308 69.30 6.96 32.78
N LYS A 309 69.94 5.79 32.63
CA LYS A 309 70.93 5.15 33.52
C LYS A 309 70.49 4.38 34.78
N GLY A 310 70.86 3.09 34.74
CA GLY A 310 71.40 2.27 35.84
C GLY A 310 70.43 1.28 36.47
N ASP A 311 70.80 0.06 36.87
CA ASP A 311 72.01 -0.75 36.78
C ASP A 311 71.69 -2.11 37.46
N HIS A 312 72.38 -3.19 37.07
CA HIS A 312 72.45 -4.55 37.69
C HIS A 312 71.32 -5.55 37.35
N GLY A 313 71.55 -6.81 36.94
CA GLY A 313 72.77 -7.59 36.71
C GLY A 313 72.40 -9.08 36.50
N GLY A 314 73.08 -9.75 35.56
CA GLY A 314 73.19 -11.22 35.41
C GLY A 314 72.01 -11.92 34.72
N GLY A 315 72.16 -12.78 33.72
CA GLY A 315 73.35 -13.33 33.07
C GLY A 315 72.96 -14.61 32.29
N LYS A 316 73.67 -14.83 31.17
CA LYS A 316 73.83 -16.06 30.38
C LYS A 316 72.82 -16.36 29.26
N GLY A 317 73.31 -16.22 28.02
CA GLY A 317 72.70 -16.74 26.80
C GLY A 317 73.21 -18.14 26.46
N ASP A 318 72.66 -18.72 25.39
CA ASP A 318 73.40 -19.16 24.20
C ASP A 318 72.45 -19.84 23.18
N HIS A 319 72.64 -19.44 21.91
CA HIS A 319 72.56 -20.18 20.62
C HIS A 319 71.32 -21.04 20.27
N GLY A 320 70.79 -21.09 19.04
CA GLY A 320 71.22 -20.64 17.71
C GLY A 320 70.05 -20.84 16.71
N GLY A 321 69.99 -20.08 15.60
CA GLY A 321 70.37 -20.55 14.26
C GLY A 321 69.22 -21.34 13.61
N GLY A 322 68.53 -20.85 12.58
CA GLY A 322 69.00 -20.68 11.20
C GLY A 322 68.17 -21.60 10.29
N LYS A 323 67.31 -21.03 9.43
CA LYS A 323 67.42 -21.00 7.95
C LYS A 323 67.10 -22.31 7.22
N GLY A 324 66.18 -22.23 6.26
CA GLY A 324 65.92 -23.25 5.24
C GLY A 324 65.09 -22.69 4.10
N ASP A 325 65.77 -22.25 3.04
CA ASP A 325 65.20 -21.92 1.72
C ASP A 325 65.05 -23.20 0.86
N HIS A 326 64.49 -23.02 -0.36
CA HIS A 326 64.31 -23.93 -1.52
C HIS A 326 62.86 -24.43 -1.71
N GLY A 327 62.23 -24.35 -2.89
CA GLY A 327 62.63 -23.97 -4.25
C GLY A 327 61.37 -23.87 -5.14
N GLY A 328 61.40 -23.07 -6.21
CA GLY A 328 61.35 -23.58 -7.60
C GLY A 328 59.93 -23.78 -8.12
N LYS A 329 59.32 -22.75 -8.74
CA LYS A 329 59.11 -22.59 -10.20
C LYS A 329 58.29 -23.71 -10.86
N ASP A 330 57.13 -23.34 -11.41
CA ASP A 330 56.74 -23.69 -12.77
C ASP A 330 55.79 -22.64 -13.37
N LYS A 331 55.96 -22.42 -14.69
CA LYS A 331 55.25 -21.47 -15.54
C LYS A 331 54.43 -22.28 -16.56
N ASP A 332 53.20 -21.85 -16.84
CA ASP A 332 52.55 -21.94 -18.15
C ASP A 332 51.36 -20.95 -18.13
N LYS A 333 51.37 -19.83 -18.87
CA LYS A 333 51.16 -19.62 -20.32
C LYS A 333 49.84 -20.18 -20.86
N GLY A 334 48.89 -19.27 -21.10
CA GLY A 334 47.70 -19.51 -21.92
C GLY A 334 46.88 -18.23 -22.07
N LYS A 335 47.24 -17.41 -23.07
CA LYS A 335 46.52 -16.20 -23.50
C LYS A 335 45.71 -16.57 -24.76
N GLY A 336 44.47 -16.13 -24.87
CA GLY A 336 43.64 -16.32 -26.07
C GLY A 336 42.42 -15.41 -26.08
N ASP A 337 42.61 -14.19 -26.59
CA ASP A 337 41.53 -13.32 -27.06
C ASP A 337 41.08 -13.79 -28.45
N HIS A 338 39.77 -13.66 -28.77
CA HIS A 338 39.12 -13.37 -30.08
C HIS A 338 37.61 -13.64 -29.85
N GLY A 339 36.66 -12.73 -30.07
CA GLY A 339 36.49 -11.82 -31.20
C GLY A 339 35.49 -12.42 -32.18
N GLY A 340 34.20 -12.09 -32.06
CA GLY A 340 33.14 -12.57 -32.97
C GLY A 340 31.88 -11.71 -32.90
N LYS A 341 31.77 -10.76 -33.84
CA LYS A 341 30.54 -10.04 -34.18
C LYS A 341 29.67 -10.94 -35.03
N ASP A 342 28.34 -10.89 -34.86
CA ASP A 342 27.45 -11.18 -35.99
C ASP A 342 26.24 -10.24 -36.03
N LYS A 343 26.09 -9.62 -37.19
CA LYS A 343 24.90 -8.89 -37.65
C LYS A 343 24.20 -9.81 -38.65
N GLY A 344 22.91 -10.06 -38.46
CA GLY A 344 22.07 -10.75 -39.44
C GLY A 344 20.73 -10.05 -39.63
N LYS A 345 20.54 -9.41 -40.79
CA LYS A 345 19.26 -8.91 -41.31
C LYS A 345 18.45 -10.09 -41.87
N GLY A 346 17.12 -10.02 -41.78
CA GLY A 346 16.21 -10.87 -42.55
C GLY A 346 14.85 -10.22 -42.74
N LYS A 347 14.56 -9.78 -43.98
CA LYS A 347 13.23 -9.39 -44.48
C LYS A 347 12.45 -10.65 -44.89
N GLY A 348 11.11 -10.58 -44.84
CA GLY A 348 10.21 -11.52 -45.51
C GLY A 348 8.78 -10.98 -45.51
N ASP A 349 8.34 -10.49 -46.68
CA ASP A 349 6.96 -10.10 -47.00
C ASP A 349 6.08 -11.31 -47.35
N HIS A 350 4.76 -11.07 -47.46
CA HIS A 350 3.63 -11.84 -48.03
C HIS A 350 2.50 -11.97 -46.97
N GLY A 351 1.27 -11.48 -47.13
CA GLY A 351 0.49 -11.17 -48.33
C GLY A 351 -0.74 -12.09 -48.38
N GLY A 352 -1.89 -11.63 -47.91
CA GLY A 352 -3.15 -12.38 -47.97
C GLY A 352 -4.35 -11.47 -47.73
N LYS A 353 -5.01 -11.07 -48.82
CA LYS A 353 -6.28 -10.32 -48.86
C LYS A 353 -7.42 -11.33 -48.78
N ASP A 354 -8.48 -11.02 -48.05
CA ASP A 354 -9.82 -11.43 -48.45
C ASP A 354 -10.78 -10.25 -48.32
N LYS A 355 -11.33 -9.88 -49.47
CA LYS A 355 -12.49 -9.03 -49.62
C LYS A 355 -13.64 -9.99 -49.84
N ASP A 356 -14.76 -9.80 -49.14
CA ASP A 356 -16.03 -10.24 -49.69
C ASP A 356 -17.12 -9.18 -49.58
N LYS A 357 -17.86 -9.06 -50.68
CA LYS A 357 -18.91 -8.08 -50.96
C LYS A 357 -20.24 -8.83 -51.07
N GLY A 358 -21.30 -8.30 -50.45
CA GLY A 358 -22.69 -8.59 -50.83
C GLY A 358 -23.65 -7.81 -49.94
N LYS A 359 -24.13 -6.62 -50.33
CA LYS A 359 -25.40 -6.34 -51.05
C LYS A 359 -26.65 -7.07 -50.51
N GLY A 360 -27.57 -6.30 -49.94
CA GLY A 360 -28.98 -6.69 -49.76
C GLY A 360 -29.84 -5.51 -49.28
N LYS A 361 -30.90 -5.19 -50.03
CA LYS A 361 -31.84 -4.06 -49.85
C LYS A 361 -33.09 -4.49 -49.07
N GLY A 362 -33.80 -3.54 -48.44
CA GLY A 362 -35.23 -3.63 -48.08
C GLY A 362 -35.54 -2.97 -46.73
N LYS A 363 -36.11 -1.75 -46.66
CA LYS A 363 -37.55 -1.35 -46.72
C LYS A 363 -38.39 -1.74 -45.48
N GLY A 364 -39.01 -0.72 -44.88
CA GLY A 364 -40.21 -0.80 -44.01
C GLY A 364 -40.00 -0.15 -42.64
N LYS A 365 -40.48 1.08 -42.40
CA LYS A 365 -41.76 1.44 -41.72
C LYS A 365 -41.83 0.89 -40.28
N GLY A 366 -42.11 1.65 -39.24
CA GLY A 366 -42.62 3.01 -39.06
C GLY A 366 -42.91 3.21 -37.57
N ASP A 367 -43.49 4.37 -37.25
CA ASP A 367 -44.18 4.69 -35.99
C ASP A 367 -43.28 5.23 -34.86
N HIS A 368 -43.63 6.27 -34.10
CA HIS A 368 -44.58 7.38 -34.21
C HIS A 368 -44.33 8.22 -32.94
N GLY A 369 -44.52 9.55 -32.98
CA GLY A 369 -44.78 10.34 -31.77
C GLY A 369 -43.95 11.62 -31.64
N GLY A 370 -44.58 12.75 -32.01
CA GLY A 370 -44.03 14.11 -32.00
C GLY A 370 -43.65 14.64 -30.61
N LYS A 371 -42.64 15.50 -30.49
CA LYS A 371 -42.60 16.93 -30.89
C LYS A 371 -43.60 17.81 -30.14
N ASP A 372 -43.12 18.28 -28.99
CA ASP A 372 -43.41 19.58 -28.42
C ASP A 372 -43.15 20.72 -29.40
N LYS A 373 -44.05 21.70 -29.43
CA LYS A 373 -43.78 23.15 -29.31
C LYS A 373 -45.04 23.94 -29.67
N GLY A 374 -45.46 24.83 -28.77
CA GLY A 374 -46.50 25.81 -29.08
C GLY A 374 -46.71 26.84 -27.97
N LYS A 375 -45.93 27.93 -28.02
CA LYS A 375 -46.16 29.17 -27.26
C LYS A 375 -47.54 29.76 -27.60
N GLY A 376 -48.21 30.36 -26.62
CA GLY A 376 -49.37 31.21 -26.88
C GLY A 376 -49.82 31.99 -25.65
N LYS A 377 -49.58 33.31 -25.66
CA LYS A 377 -50.03 34.31 -24.69
C LYS A 377 -51.57 34.42 -24.68
N GLY A 378 -52.18 34.74 -23.54
CA GLY A 378 -53.57 35.20 -23.47
C GLY A 378 -53.97 35.69 -22.07
N LYS A 379 -54.44 36.94 -22.01
CA LYS A 379 -54.86 37.71 -20.82
C LYS A 379 -56.28 37.34 -20.35
N GLY A 380 -56.61 37.66 -19.09
CA GLY A 380 -57.98 37.81 -18.56
C GLY A 380 -58.11 37.25 -17.14
N LYS A 381 -57.99 38.02 -16.05
CA LYS A 381 -58.91 39.01 -15.41
C LYS A 381 -60.12 38.35 -14.71
N GLY A 382 -60.21 38.63 -13.40
CA GLY A 382 -61.38 38.53 -12.52
C GLY A 382 -61.42 37.25 -11.66
N ASP A 383 -61.95 37.21 -10.44
CA ASP A 383 -62.39 38.17 -9.43
C ASP A 383 -62.84 37.30 -8.22
N HIS A 384 -62.76 37.84 -7.00
CA HIS A 384 -63.43 37.36 -5.76
C HIS A 384 -63.07 35.94 -5.24
N GLY A 385 -62.97 35.63 -3.96
CA GLY A 385 -63.33 36.27 -2.69
C GLY A 385 -63.51 35.12 -1.67
N GLY A 386 -63.15 35.35 -0.40
CA GLY A 386 -63.30 34.37 0.69
C GLY A 386 -62.02 34.11 1.46
#